data_AF-A0A7G9SAE5-F1
#
_entry.id   AF-A0A7G9SAE5-F1
#
_cell.length_a   1.000
_cell.length_b   1.000
_cell.length_c   1.000
_cell.angle_alpha   90.00
_cell.angle_beta   90.00
_cell.angle_gamma   90.00
#
_symmetry.space_group_name_H-M   'P 1'
#
loop_
_entity.id
_entity.type
_entity.pdbx_description
1 polymer ?
#
loop_
_entity_poly.entity_id
_entity_poly.type
_entity_poly.pdbx_seq_one_letter_code
_entity_poly.pdbx_strand_id
1 'polypeptide(L)' 'MERQGDEVHLNEMEASAAEKPHIVRYVLGFSLLLVVIAMSAIWILGSVL' A
#
# COMPACT_ATOMS: atom_id res chain seq x y z
N MET A 1 -35.33 20.18 8.83
CA MET A 1 -35.17 19.63 10.19
C MET A 1 -33.68 19.42 10.38
N GLU A 2 -32.97 20.43 10.89
CA GLU A 2 -31.53 20.36 11.16
C GLU A 2 -31.32 19.62 12.49
N ARG A 3 -30.67 18.44 12.46
CA ARG A 3 -30.32 17.68 13.68
C ARG A 3 -28.87 18.00 14.04
N GLN A 4 -28.63 19.17 14.62
CA GLN A 4 -27.39 19.45 15.37
C GLN A 4 -27.46 18.65 16.68
N GLY A 5 -26.63 17.62 16.84
CA GLY A 5 -26.48 16.89 18.10
C GLY A 5 -26.47 15.36 18.01
N ASP A 6 -26.68 14.77 16.83
CA ASP A 6 -26.53 13.32 16.61
C ASP A 6 -25.09 13.05 16.13
N GLU A 7 -24.11 13.33 16.99
CA GLU A 7 -22.73 12.91 16.76
C GLU A 7 -22.70 11.39 16.94
N VAL A 8 -22.95 10.64 15.86
CA VAL A 8 -22.82 9.18 15.88
C VAL A 8 -21.33 8.87 16.06
N HIS A 9 -20.94 8.53 17.28
CA HIS A 9 -19.63 7.97 17.61
C HIS A 9 -19.50 6.58 16.96
N LEU A 10 -19.29 6.55 15.65
CA LEU A 10 -18.92 5.33 14.93
C LEU A 10 -17.52 4.94 15.40
N ASN A 11 -17.39 3.71 15.91
CA ASN A 11 -16.09 3.14 16.20
C ASN A 11 -15.27 3.09 14.90
N GLU A 12 -13.93 3.16 14.96
CA GLU A 12 -13.07 3.14 13.75
C GLU A 12 -13.38 1.95 12.82
N MET A 13 -13.81 0.83 13.40
CA MET A 13 -14.26 -0.38 12.71
C MET A 13 -15.56 -0.20 11.90
N GLU A 14 -16.45 0.68 12.34
CA GLU A 14 -17.77 0.94 11.72
C GLU A 14 -17.69 2.07 10.68
N ALA A 15 -16.75 3.01 10.87
CA ALA A 15 -16.44 4.06 9.90
C ALA A 15 -15.51 3.59 8.76
N SER A 16 -14.61 2.64 9.03
CA SER A 16 -13.76 2.02 8.02
C SER A 16 -14.50 0.84 7.40
N ALA A 17 -15.18 1.05 6.28
CA ALA A 17 -16.02 0.07 5.57
C ALA A 17 -15.32 -1.25 5.12
N ALA A 18 -14.06 -1.47 5.51
CA ALA A 18 -13.33 -2.73 5.43
C ALA A 18 -12.06 -2.65 6.29
N GLU A 19 -11.52 -3.82 6.62
CA GLU A 19 -10.18 -3.99 7.19
C GLU A 19 -9.15 -3.38 6.23
N LYS A 20 -8.32 -2.44 6.72
CA LYS A 20 -7.30 -1.75 5.93
C LYS A 20 -6.25 -2.79 5.49
N PRO A 21 -6.25 -3.26 4.23
CA PRO A 21 -5.37 -4.33 3.84
C PRO A 21 -3.99 -3.75 3.64
N HIS A 22 -3.17 -3.85 4.69
CA HIS A 22 -1.81 -3.33 4.73
C HIS A 22 -0.86 -4.01 3.73
N ILE A 23 -1.33 -5.10 3.10
CA ILE A 23 -0.58 -5.89 2.13
C ILE A 23 -0.16 -5.07 0.90
N VAL A 24 -0.95 -4.08 0.49
CA VAL A 24 -0.67 -3.25 -0.69
C VAL A 24 0.64 -2.46 -0.55
N ARG A 25 1.02 -2.09 0.67
CA ARG A 25 2.30 -1.44 0.97
C ARG A 25 3.48 -2.36 0.63
N TYR A 26 3.36 -3.64 0.98
CA TYR A 26 4.41 -4.63 0.72
C TYR A 26 4.49 -4.98 -0.76
N VAL A 27 3.36 -5.10 -1.46
CA VAL A 27 3.34 -5.34 -2.91
C VAL A 27 4.02 -4.19 -3.67
N LEU A 28 3.72 -2.94 -3.31
CA LEU A 28 4.36 -1.76 -3.89
C LEU A 28 5.87 -1.77 -3.64
N GLY A 29 6.29 -1.99 -2.39
CA GLY A 29 7.72 -2.01 -2.03
C GLY A 29 8.48 -3.16 -2.71
N PHE A 30 7.90 -4.35 -2.75
CA PHE A 30 8.53 -5.53 -3.33
C PHE A 30 8.69 -5.42 -4.85
N SER A 31 7.64 -4.98 -5.56
CA SER A 31 7.70 -4.79 -7.02
C SER A 31 8.74 -3.75 -7.43
N LEU A 32 8.82 -2.63 -6.72
CA LEU A 32 9.85 -1.61 -6.93
C LEU A 32 11.26 -2.18 -6.73
N LEU A 33 11.48 -2.90 -5.62
CA LEU A 33 12.77 -3.52 -5.31
C LEU A 33 13.18 -4.53 -6.38
N LEU A 34 12.24 -5.35 -6.85
CA LEU A 34 12.48 -6.34 -7.89
C LEU A 34 12.90 -5.68 -9.22
N VAL A 35 12.24 -4.60 -9.63
CA VAL A 35 12.61 -3.85 -10.84
C VAL A 35 14.01 -3.24 -10.72
N VAL A 36 14.36 -2.65 -9.58
CA VAL A 36 15.69 -2.07 -9.36
C VAL A 36 16.78 -3.14 -9.43
N ILE A 37 16.55 -4.31 -8.81
CA ILE A 37 17.48 -5.44 -8.88
C ILE A 37 17.61 -5.95 -10.31
N ALA A 38 16.48 -6.16 -11.00
CA ALA A 38 16.47 -6.64 -12.38
C ALA A 38 17.22 -5.68 -13.30
N MET A 39 16.94 -4.38 -13.22
CA MET A 39 17.62 -3.35 -14.00
C MET A 39 19.12 -3.36 -13.71
N SER A 40 19.52 -3.40 -12.43
CA SER A 40 20.93 -3.48 -12.03
C SER A 40 21.62 -4.74 -12.55
N ALA A 41 20.93 -5.89 -12.49
CA ALA A 41 21.45 -7.18 -12.95
C ALA A 41 21.71 -7.19 -14.46
N ILE A 42 20.87 -6.55 -15.27
CA ILE A 42 21.06 -6.45 -16.73
C ILE A 42 22.41 -5.79 -17.07
N TRP A 43 22.73 -4.67 -16.43
CA TRP A 43 24.01 -3.98 -16.65
C TRP A 43 25.20 -4.80 -16.15
N ILE A 44 25.08 -5.41 -14.97
CA ILE A 44 26.16 -6.20 -14.37
C ILE A 44 26.44 -7.46 -15.20
N LEU A 45 25.41 -8.22 -15.54
CA LEU A 45 25.54 -9.46 -16.32
C LEU A 45 26.03 -9.16 -17.75
N GLY A 46 25.52 -8.10 -18.38
CA GLY A 46 25.99 -7.67 -19.70
C GLY A 46 27.40 -7.08 -19.71
N SER A 47 27.94 -6.69 -18.54
CA SER A 47 29.32 -6.23 -18.40
C SER A 47 30.29 -7.34 -18.01
N VAL A 48 29.81 -8.39 -17.32
CA VAL A 48 30.64 -9.49 -16.81
C VAL A 48 30.78 -10.63 -17.82
N LEU A 49 29.74 -10.90 -18.61
CA LEU A 49 29.71 -11.95 -19.64
C LEU A 49 30.19 -11.42 -20.99
#